data_AF-A0A293N301-F1
#
_entry.id   AF-A0A293N301-F1
#
_cell.length_a   1.000
_cell.length_b   1.000
_cell.length_c   1.000
_cell.angle_alpha   90.00
_cell.angle_beta   90.00
_cell.angle_gamma   90.00
#
_symmetry.space_group_name_H-M   'P 1'
#
loop_
_entity.id
_entity.type
_entity.pdbx_description
1 polymer ?
#
loop_
_entity_poly.entity_id
_entity_poly.type
_entity_poly.pdbx_seq_one_letter_code
_entity_poly.pdbx_strand_id
1 'polypeptide(L)'
;MKRKNLKSHIEHVLSTTYLMLRCEGTASTVMTAHLGLSDSETIENVWAVCQALEKKTPGGWDNILSLHVKTHKSIALPLYMSFDSRNNVFIEVPLQKRNVFRDNISTVPGGKVAVSPFGKVKLRRDKEEKVDEEGKRILGELMQMQGKERKEAELLEEEREMGHKALLETAFRNAKEPVLTKRQRDQKRLQRKRLTAGPDTVVRKRVERRKRREV
;
A
#
# COMPACT_ATOMS: atom_id res chain seq x y z
N MET A 1 -25.01 -36.14 -2.57
CA MET A 1 -23.87 -36.01 -1.64
C MET A 1 -24.32 -36.20 -0.19
N LYS A 2 -24.31 -37.44 0.35
CA LYS A 2 -24.58 -37.68 1.79
C LYS A 2 -23.26 -37.53 2.56
N ARG A 3 -23.06 -36.41 3.27
CA ARG A 3 -21.89 -36.24 4.15
C ARG A 3 -22.12 -37.05 5.43
N LYS A 4 -21.17 -37.93 5.77
CA LYS A 4 -21.29 -38.92 6.85
C LYS A 4 -21.38 -38.32 8.27
N ASN A 5 -21.03 -37.04 8.45
CA ASN A 5 -20.81 -36.43 9.77
C ASN A 5 -21.61 -35.13 9.99
N LEU A 6 -22.85 -35.04 9.50
CA LEU A 6 -23.67 -33.82 9.60
C LEU A 6 -23.91 -33.38 11.06
N LYS A 7 -24.24 -34.32 11.93
CA LYS A 7 -24.47 -34.05 13.37
C LYS A 7 -23.29 -33.33 14.01
N SER A 8 -22.08 -33.87 13.84
CA SER A 8 -20.85 -33.28 14.41
C SER A 8 -20.58 -31.86 13.90
N HIS A 9 -20.88 -31.58 12.63
CA HIS A 9 -20.70 -30.23 12.07
C HIS A 9 -21.70 -29.25 12.66
N ILE A 10 -22.95 -29.68 12.85
CA ILE A 10 -23.98 -28.84 13.48
C ILE A 10 -23.60 -28.53 14.92
N GLU A 11 -23.19 -29.54 15.70
CA GLU A 11 -22.72 -29.36 17.09
C GLU A 11 -21.48 -28.43 17.15
N HIS A 12 -20.56 -28.57 16.20
CA HIS A 12 -19.40 -27.69 16.11
C HIS A 12 -19.79 -26.23 15.79
N VAL A 13 -20.71 -26.03 14.84
CA VAL A 13 -21.21 -24.68 14.50
C VAL A 13 -21.94 -24.05 15.68
N LEU A 14 -22.75 -24.82 16.42
CA LEU A 14 -23.47 -24.33 17.60
C LEU A 14 -22.54 -23.95 18.76
N SER A 15 -21.39 -24.61 18.88
CA SER A 15 -20.38 -24.31 19.91
C SER A 15 -19.36 -23.23 19.46
N THR A 16 -19.46 -22.76 18.21
CA THR A 16 -18.53 -21.76 17.66
C THR A 16 -19.13 -20.37 17.69
N THR A 17 -18.31 -19.38 18.03
CA THR A 17 -18.67 -17.96 17.93
C THR A 17 -18.06 -17.33 16.68
N TYR A 18 -18.81 -16.41 16.06
CA TYR A 18 -18.40 -15.75 14.82
C TYR A 18 -18.18 -14.26 15.05
N LEU A 19 -17.02 -13.78 14.62
CA LEU A 19 -16.73 -12.36 14.45
C LEU A 19 -16.67 -12.06 12.96
N MET A 20 -17.64 -11.28 12.46
CA MET A 20 -17.63 -10.81 11.07
C MET A 20 -16.84 -9.52 10.96
N LEU A 21 -15.69 -9.58 10.32
CA LEU A 21 -14.90 -8.40 9.97
C LEU A 21 -15.49 -7.78 8.70
N ARG A 22 -16.44 -6.85 8.85
CA ARG A 22 -17.17 -6.26 7.72
C ARG A 22 -16.39 -5.19 6.95
N CYS A 23 -15.21 -4.78 7.40
CA CYS A 23 -14.38 -3.72 6.78
C CYS A 23 -15.07 -2.36 6.55
N GLU A 24 -16.35 -2.21 6.91
CA GLU A 24 -17.15 -0.98 6.81
C GLU A 24 -16.96 -0.04 8.02
N GLY A 25 -16.14 -0.44 8.99
CA GLY A 25 -15.88 0.34 10.19
C GLY A 25 -14.69 -0.19 10.98
N THR A 26 -14.32 0.54 12.04
CA THR A 26 -13.17 0.23 12.90
C THR A 26 -13.50 -0.67 14.07
N ALA A 27 -14.79 -0.82 14.42
CA ALA A 27 -15.25 -1.61 15.55
C ALA A 27 -16.10 -2.78 15.08
N SER A 28 -15.90 -3.94 15.70
CA SER A 28 -16.72 -5.13 15.51
C SER A 28 -17.03 -5.74 16.87
N THR A 29 -18.16 -6.43 16.99
CA THR A 29 -18.61 -7.01 18.26
C THR A 29 -18.86 -8.50 18.09
N VAL A 30 -18.42 -9.29 19.06
CA VAL A 30 -18.65 -10.74 19.13
C VAL A 30 -19.29 -11.08 20.47
N MET A 31 -20.21 -12.03 20.47
CA MET A 31 -20.81 -12.58 21.69
C MET A 31 -19.95 -13.74 22.18
N THR A 32 -19.34 -13.61 23.36
CA THR A 32 -18.43 -14.61 23.93
C THR A 32 -19.05 -15.44 25.05
N ALA A 33 -20.09 -14.92 25.71
CA ALA A 33 -20.75 -15.55 26.84
C ALA A 33 -22.23 -15.15 26.94
N HIS A 34 -22.98 -15.90 27.76
CA HIS A 34 -24.35 -15.60 28.16
C HIS A 34 -24.42 -15.46 29.69
N LEU A 35 -25.47 -14.85 30.22
CA LEU A 35 -25.58 -14.52 31.65
C LEU A 35 -25.70 -15.75 32.58
N GLY A 36 -25.95 -16.94 32.03
CA GLY A 36 -26.01 -18.20 32.78
C GLY A 36 -24.68 -18.95 32.83
N LEU A 37 -23.65 -18.45 32.16
CA LEU A 37 -22.32 -19.05 32.15
C LEU A 37 -21.58 -18.70 33.45
N SER A 38 -20.72 -19.59 33.95
CA SER A 38 -19.89 -19.28 35.11
C SER A 38 -18.85 -18.20 34.78
N ASP A 39 -18.38 -17.50 35.82
CA ASP A 39 -17.36 -16.46 35.66
C ASP A 39 -16.04 -17.04 35.12
N SER A 40 -15.66 -18.24 35.57
CA SER A 40 -14.44 -18.92 35.10
C SER A 40 -14.50 -19.25 33.61
N GLU A 41 -15.60 -19.85 33.15
CA GLU A 41 -15.79 -20.17 31.73
C GLU A 41 -15.88 -18.91 30.87
N THR A 42 -16.47 -17.83 31.41
CA THR A 42 -16.53 -16.54 30.73
C THR A 42 -15.15 -15.97 30.48
N ILE A 43 -14.28 -16.02 31.50
CA ILE A 43 -12.89 -15.54 31.40
C ILE A 43 -12.11 -16.37 30.37
N GLU A 44 -12.25 -17.71 30.41
CA GLU A 44 -11.59 -18.60 29.45
C GLU A 44 -12.03 -18.31 28.00
N ASN A 45 -13.33 -18.10 27.78
CA ASN A 45 -13.85 -17.75 26.46
C ASN A 45 -13.32 -16.40 25.96
N VAL A 46 -13.28 -15.38 26.83
CA VAL A 46 -12.73 -14.06 26.48
C VAL A 46 -11.24 -14.16 26.14
N TRP A 47 -10.49 -14.95 26.91
CA TRP A 47 -9.08 -15.19 26.65
C TRP A 47 -8.84 -15.90 25.31
N ALA A 48 -9.64 -16.94 25.02
CA ALA A 48 -9.59 -17.65 23.75
C ALA A 48 -9.88 -16.73 22.56
N VAL A 49 -10.83 -15.79 22.71
CA VAL A 49 -11.11 -14.77 21.69
C VAL A 49 -9.93 -13.82 21.49
N CYS A 50 -9.27 -13.38 22.56
CA CYS A 50 -8.09 -12.52 22.45
C CYS A 50 -6.95 -13.20 21.67
N GLN A 51 -6.66 -14.47 21.98
CA GLN A 51 -5.66 -15.24 21.23
C GLN A 51 -6.06 -15.47 19.77
N ALA A 52 -7.34 -15.70 19.51
CA ALA A 52 -7.84 -15.88 18.15
C ALA A 52 -7.78 -14.56 17.36
N LEU A 53 -8.03 -13.43 18.01
CA LEU A 53 -7.90 -12.10 17.42
C LEU A 53 -6.46 -11.87 16.99
N GLU A 54 -5.49 -12.01 17.89
CA GLU A 54 -4.06 -11.82 17.58
C GLU A 54 -3.60 -12.59 16.33
N LYS A 55 -4.08 -13.82 16.15
CA LYS A 55 -3.68 -14.68 15.02
C LYS A 55 -4.43 -14.39 13.74
N LYS A 56 -5.68 -13.89 13.82
CA LYS A 56 -6.57 -13.73 12.66
C LYS A 56 -6.66 -12.28 12.18
N THR A 57 -6.34 -11.29 13.02
CA THR A 57 -6.32 -9.89 12.60
C THR A 57 -5.11 -9.63 11.71
N PRO A 58 -5.29 -8.97 10.55
CA PRO A 58 -4.16 -8.53 9.75
C PRO A 58 -3.34 -7.52 10.57
N GLY A 59 -2.03 -7.70 10.65
CA GLY A 59 -1.15 -6.88 11.51
C GLY A 59 -1.17 -7.26 12.99
N GLY A 60 -1.75 -8.40 13.35
CA GLY A 60 -1.65 -8.98 14.68
C GLY A 60 -2.27 -8.14 15.80
N TRP A 61 -1.63 -8.16 16.97
CA TRP A 61 -2.05 -7.40 18.15
C TRP A 61 -1.89 -5.88 17.98
N ASP A 62 -0.90 -5.43 17.21
CA ASP A 62 -0.62 -4.02 16.96
C ASP A 62 -1.78 -3.31 16.24
N ASN A 63 -2.59 -4.07 15.49
CA ASN A 63 -3.80 -3.55 14.84
C ASN A 63 -5.04 -3.50 15.76
N ILE A 64 -4.94 -3.97 17.00
CA ILE A 64 -6.03 -3.92 17.98
C ILE A 64 -5.86 -2.63 18.78
N LEU A 65 -6.77 -1.67 18.58
CA LEU A 65 -6.70 -0.38 19.28
C LEU A 65 -7.31 -0.44 20.68
N SER A 66 -8.45 -1.12 20.82
CA SER A 66 -9.14 -1.19 22.11
C SER A 66 -10.08 -2.37 22.18
N LEU A 67 -10.18 -2.99 23.36
CA LEU A 67 -11.14 -4.05 23.64
C LEU A 67 -12.06 -3.60 24.77
N HIS A 68 -13.36 -3.78 24.56
CA HIS A 68 -14.39 -3.44 25.52
C HIS A 68 -15.34 -4.60 25.71
N VAL A 69 -15.74 -4.86 26.95
CA VAL A 69 -16.78 -5.82 27.29
C VAL A 69 -18.05 -5.08 27.69
N LYS A 70 -19.17 -5.48 27.09
CA LYS A 70 -20.49 -4.95 27.42
C LYS A 70 -21.54 -6.03 27.32
N THR A 71 -22.62 -5.84 28.05
CA THR A 71 -23.87 -6.56 27.85
C THR A 71 -24.80 -5.74 26.94
N HIS A 72 -26.01 -6.22 26.69
CA HIS A 72 -26.97 -5.53 25.83
C HIS A 72 -27.42 -4.17 26.40
N LYS A 73 -27.51 -4.04 27.73
CA LYS A 73 -28.01 -2.83 28.41
C LYS A 73 -26.95 -2.08 29.23
N SER A 74 -25.76 -2.67 29.43
CA SER A 74 -24.72 -2.05 30.25
C SER A 74 -23.86 -1.08 29.46
N ILE A 75 -23.16 -0.24 30.21
CA ILE A 75 -22.03 0.54 29.71
C ILE A 75 -20.89 -0.42 29.32
N ALA A 76 -20.08 -0.01 28.34
CA ALA A 76 -18.93 -0.76 27.89
C ALA A 76 -17.74 -0.53 28.82
N LEU A 77 -17.23 -1.61 29.41
CA LEU A 77 -16.05 -1.60 30.26
C LEU A 77 -14.80 -1.83 29.39
N PRO A 78 -13.82 -0.92 29.41
CA PRO A 78 -12.58 -1.11 28.68
C PRO A 78 -11.71 -2.16 29.35
N LEU A 79 -11.27 -3.15 28.59
CA LEU A 79 -10.27 -4.14 29.01
C LEU A 79 -8.86 -3.77 28.52
N TYR A 80 -8.77 -3.13 27.37
CA TYR A 80 -7.50 -2.80 26.73
C TYR A 80 -7.64 -1.54 25.89
N MET A 81 -6.59 -0.71 25.88
CA MET A 81 -6.44 0.44 25.00
C MET A 81 -4.96 0.61 24.62
N SER A 82 -4.68 0.71 23.33
CA SER A 82 -3.39 1.13 22.77
C SER A 82 -3.41 2.64 22.48
N PHE A 83 -2.24 3.26 22.59
CA PHE A 83 -1.99 4.65 22.23
C PHE A 83 -1.17 4.79 20.94
N ASP A 84 -0.92 3.69 20.25
CA ASP A 84 -0.12 3.67 19.04
C ASP A 84 -0.87 4.29 17.86
N SER A 85 -0.09 4.82 16.91
CA SER A 85 -0.64 5.36 15.68
C SER A 85 -1.06 4.23 14.74
N ARG A 86 -2.31 4.31 14.24
CA ARG A 86 -2.85 3.41 13.21
C ARG A 86 -1.97 3.27 11.97
N ASN A 87 -1.16 4.30 11.68
CA ASN A 87 -0.29 4.30 10.51
C ASN A 87 0.98 3.44 10.69
N ASN A 88 1.28 2.99 11.91
CA ASN A 88 2.47 2.21 12.20
C ASN A 88 2.22 0.68 12.16
N VAL A 89 1.03 0.26 11.75
CA VAL A 89 0.66 -1.16 11.67
C VAL A 89 1.15 -1.75 10.35
N PHE A 90 2.08 -2.70 10.44
CA PHE A 90 2.55 -3.44 9.27
C PHE A 90 1.63 -4.61 8.97
N ILE A 91 0.98 -4.58 7.80
CA ILE A 91 0.16 -5.69 7.31
C ILE A 91 0.99 -6.43 6.26
N GLU A 92 1.36 -7.68 6.56
CA GLU A 92 1.95 -8.55 5.55
C GLU A 92 0.91 -8.80 4.45
N VAL A 93 1.11 -8.17 3.29
CA VAL A 93 0.28 -8.43 2.11
C VAL A 93 0.67 -9.82 1.60
N PRO A 94 -0.22 -10.82 1.62
CA PRO A 94 0.11 -12.13 1.11
C PRO A 94 0.44 -11.97 -0.37
N LEU A 95 1.69 -12.30 -0.73
CA LEU A 95 2.11 -12.39 -2.12
C LEU A 95 1.25 -13.47 -2.79
N GLN A 96 0.20 -13.07 -3.50
CA GLN A 96 -0.59 -13.99 -4.29
C GLN A 96 0.35 -14.68 -5.28
N LYS A 97 0.59 -15.98 -5.10
CA LYS A 97 1.31 -16.80 -6.08
C LYS A 97 0.44 -16.86 -7.35
N ARG A 98 0.67 -15.92 -8.26
CA ARG A 98 -0.01 -15.87 -9.55
C ARG A 98 0.49 -17.06 -10.36
N ASN A 99 -0.43 -17.98 -10.70
CA ASN A 99 -0.12 -19.11 -11.54
C ASN A 99 0.29 -18.60 -12.93
N VAL A 100 1.54 -18.82 -13.30
CA VAL A 100 2.05 -18.51 -14.64
C VAL A 100 1.70 -19.68 -15.54
N PHE A 101 0.91 -19.43 -16.58
CA PHE A 101 0.52 -20.44 -17.54
C PHE A 101 1.70 -20.71 -18.51
N ARG A 102 2.04 -21.98 -18.72
CA ARG A 102 3.20 -22.40 -19.52
C ARG A 102 2.73 -23.40 -20.57
N ASP A 103 2.67 -22.96 -21.82
CA ASP A 103 2.30 -23.80 -22.96
C ASP A 103 3.37 -23.74 -24.06
N ASN A 104 3.40 -24.82 -24.84
CA ASN A 104 4.26 -24.94 -26.02
C ASN A 104 3.52 -24.28 -27.20
N ILE A 105 4.20 -23.42 -27.94
CA ILE A 105 3.64 -22.74 -29.11
C ILE A 105 4.45 -23.13 -30.33
N SER A 106 3.76 -23.55 -31.40
CA SER A 106 4.35 -24.00 -32.67
C SER A 106 5.27 -22.97 -33.34
N THR A 107 5.12 -21.68 -33.01
CA THR A 107 5.88 -20.56 -33.58
C THR A 107 7.36 -20.55 -33.17
N VAL A 108 7.75 -21.18 -32.05
CA VAL A 108 9.15 -21.23 -31.61
C VAL A 108 9.54 -22.68 -31.28
N PRO A 109 10.19 -23.40 -32.20
CA PRO A 109 10.57 -24.79 -31.95
C PRO A 109 11.64 -24.86 -30.83
N GLY A 110 11.39 -25.68 -29.79
CA GLY A 110 12.25 -25.86 -28.60
C GLY A 110 12.18 -24.77 -27.52
N GLY A 111 11.20 -23.87 -27.59
CA GLY A 111 10.99 -22.82 -26.59
C GLY A 111 9.65 -22.93 -25.88
N LYS A 112 9.66 -22.94 -24.54
CA LYS A 112 8.45 -22.80 -23.73
C LYS A 112 8.09 -21.34 -23.53
N VAL A 113 6.83 -21.00 -23.73
CA VAL A 113 6.34 -19.65 -23.50
C VAL A 113 5.63 -19.60 -22.15
N ALA A 114 6.07 -18.68 -21.29
CA ALA A 114 5.45 -18.39 -20.02
C ALA A 114 4.70 -17.07 -20.12
N VAL A 115 3.37 -17.12 -20.03
CA VAL A 115 2.50 -15.93 -20.09
C VAL A 115 2.10 -15.54 -18.68
N SER A 116 2.41 -14.30 -18.32
CA SER A 116 1.94 -13.71 -17.07
C SER A 116 0.51 -13.19 -17.26
N PRO A 117 -0.35 -13.16 -16.22
CA PRO A 117 -1.72 -12.61 -16.32
C PRO A 117 -1.80 -11.16 -16.80
N PHE A 118 -0.70 -10.40 -16.73
CA PHE A 118 -0.56 -9.03 -17.24
C PHE A 118 -0.21 -8.96 -18.73
N GLY A 119 -0.28 -10.08 -19.46
CA GLY A 119 0.07 -10.15 -20.88
C GLY A 119 1.58 -10.16 -21.16
N LYS A 120 2.44 -10.09 -20.13
CA LYS A 120 3.90 -10.17 -20.30
C LYS A 120 4.30 -11.60 -20.66
N VAL A 121 4.84 -11.76 -21.86
CA VAL A 121 5.30 -13.03 -22.42
C VAL A 121 6.80 -13.19 -22.17
N LYS A 122 7.23 -14.32 -21.61
CA LYS A 122 8.65 -14.67 -21.44
C LYS A 122 8.95 -15.99 -22.13
N LEU A 123 10.01 -16.03 -22.92
CA LEU A 123 10.47 -17.26 -23.56
C LEU A 123 11.48 -17.96 -22.64
N ARG A 124 11.35 -19.28 -22.48
CA ARG A 124 12.30 -20.14 -21.76
C ARG A 124 12.76 -21.27 -22.68
N ARG A 125 13.99 -21.75 -22.49
CA ARG A 125 14.49 -22.94 -23.21
C ARG A 125 13.88 -24.19 -22.59
N ASP A 126 13.36 -25.08 -23.41
CA ASP A 126 13.07 -26.45 -23.00
C ASP A 126 14.33 -27.29 -23.13
N LYS A 127 14.66 -28.04 -22.08
CA LYS A 127 15.88 -28.87 -22.05
C LYS A 127 15.68 -30.25 -22.70
N GLU A 128 14.43 -30.63 -22.93
CA GLU A 128 14.05 -32.00 -23.32
C GLU A 128 13.77 -32.14 -24.83
N GLU A 129 13.56 -31.04 -25.56
CA GLU A 129 13.23 -31.07 -26.98
C GLU A 129 14.48 -30.88 -27.86
N LYS A 130 14.81 -31.88 -28.68
CA LYS A 130 15.90 -31.80 -29.67
C LYS A 130 15.38 -31.09 -30.91
N VAL A 131 15.88 -29.88 -31.14
CA VAL A 131 15.48 -29.01 -32.25
C VAL A 131 16.53 -29.02 -33.35
N ASP A 132 16.09 -28.83 -34.59
CA ASP A 132 16.93 -28.63 -35.76
C ASP A 132 17.88 -27.41 -35.60
N GLU A 133 18.99 -27.39 -36.36
CA GLU A 133 19.98 -26.31 -36.33
C GLU A 133 19.36 -24.92 -36.62
N GLU A 134 18.33 -24.86 -37.47
CA GLU A 134 17.58 -23.63 -37.76
C GLU A 134 16.75 -23.15 -36.55
N GLY A 135 16.11 -24.07 -35.82
CA GLY A 135 15.34 -23.76 -34.61
C GLY A 135 16.23 -23.22 -33.48
N LYS A 136 17.46 -23.73 -33.36
CA LYS A 136 18.44 -23.21 -32.39
C LYS A 136 18.87 -21.77 -32.69
N ARG A 137 19.00 -21.41 -33.97
CA ARG A 137 19.36 -20.04 -34.39
C ARG A 137 18.24 -19.05 -34.07
N ILE A 138 17.00 -19.39 -34.44
CA ILE A 138 15.80 -18.56 -34.17
C ILE A 138 15.60 -18.36 -32.67
N LEU A 139 15.73 -19.42 -31.86
CA LEU A 139 15.66 -19.34 -30.40
C LEU A 139 16.77 -18.46 -29.79
N GLY A 140 17.97 -18.51 -30.35
CA GLY A 140 19.10 -17.67 -29.95
C GLY A 140 18.84 -16.19 -30.17
N GLU A 141 18.36 -15.82 -31.36
CA GLU A 141 18.06 -14.44 -31.74
C GLU A 141 16.92 -13.84 -30.89
N LEU A 142 15.82 -14.58 -30.71
CA LEU A 142 14.70 -14.18 -29.85
C LEU A 142 15.12 -13.96 -28.40
N MET A 143 16.02 -14.79 -27.88
CA MET A 143 16.54 -14.61 -26.51
C MET A 143 17.44 -13.38 -26.38
N GLN A 144 18.23 -13.04 -27.40
CA GLN A 144 19.02 -11.81 -27.39
C GLN A 144 18.13 -10.57 -27.46
N MET A 145 17.07 -10.59 -28.27
CA MET A 145 16.10 -9.49 -28.33
C MET A 145 15.40 -9.29 -26.98
N GLN A 146 14.90 -10.36 -26.35
CA GLN A 146 14.33 -10.27 -25.00
C GLN A 146 15.35 -9.79 -23.95
N GLY A 147 16.63 -10.14 -24.11
CA GLY A 147 17.70 -9.66 -23.24
C GLY A 147 17.95 -8.16 -23.37
N LYS A 148 17.92 -7.64 -24.60
CA LYS A 148 18.06 -6.19 -24.88
C LYS A 148 16.88 -5.41 -24.33
N GLU A 149 15.65 -5.85 -24.61
CA GLU A 149 14.42 -5.23 -24.09
C GLU A 149 14.38 -5.20 -22.55
N ARG A 150 14.88 -6.24 -21.88
CA ARG A 150 14.96 -6.27 -20.41
C ARG A 150 15.94 -5.24 -19.88
N LYS A 151 17.14 -5.14 -20.46
CA LYS A 151 18.15 -4.17 -20.05
C LYS A 151 17.65 -2.73 -20.25
N GLU A 152 16.97 -2.47 -21.36
CA GLU A 152 16.38 -1.16 -21.65
C GLU A 152 15.25 -0.81 -20.68
N ALA A 153 14.42 -1.79 -20.32
CA ALA A 153 13.37 -1.62 -19.31
C ALA A 153 13.94 -1.40 -17.89
N GLU A 154 14.99 -2.12 -17.51
CA GLU A 154 15.69 -1.96 -16.22
C GLU A 154 16.28 -0.55 -16.12
N LEU A 155 16.93 -0.06 -17.19
CA LEU A 155 17.49 1.29 -17.23
C LEU A 155 16.39 2.37 -17.08
N LEU A 156 15.26 2.20 -17.77
CA LEU A 156 14.12 3.11 -17.66
C LEU A 156 13.48 3.09 -16.26
N GLU A 157 13.47 1.94 -15.59
CA GLU A 157 12.95 1.79 -14.22
C GLU A 157 13.88 2.46 -13.20
N GLU A 158 15.20 2.29 -13.34
CA GLU A 158 16.20 2.99 -12.53
C GLU A 158 16.10 4.52 -12.69
N GLU A 159 15.94 5.03 -13.91
CA GLU A 159 15.72 6.47 -14.15
C GLU A 159 14.45 6.99 -13.47
N ARG A 160 13.36 6.20 -13.49
CA ARG A 160 12.10 6.54 -12.81
C ARG A 160 12.24 6.56 -11.30
N GLU A 161 12.94 5.59 -10.72
CA GLU A 161 13.19 5.53 -9.28
C GLU A 161 14.06 6.71 -8.81
N MET A 162 15.09 7.06 -9.59
CA MET A 162 15.93 8.23 -9.34
C MET A 162 15.09 9.52 -9.39
N GLY A 163 14.20 9.64 -10.37
CA GLY A 163 13.25 10.75 -10.45
C GLY A 163 12.29 10.81 -9.26
N HIS A 164 11.75 9.67 -8.83
CA HIS A 164 10.83 9.59 -7.69
C HIS A 164 11.51 9.99 -6.38
N LYS A 165 12.75 9.52 -6.14
CA LYS A 165 13.57 9.90 -4.98
C LYS A 165 13.83 11.41 -4.97
N ALA A 166 14.20 12.00 -6.10
CA ALA A 166 14.42 13.45 -6.21
C ALA A 166 13.14 14.26 -5.92
N LEU A 167 11.98 13.79 -6.38
CA LEU A 167 10.69 14.44 -6.07
C LEU A 167 10.35 14.35 -4.58
N LEU A 168 10.59 13.21 -3.94
CA LEU A 168 10.40 13.06 -2.50
C LEU A 168 11.33 14.00 -1.70
N GLU A 169 12.63 14.02 -2.04
CA GLU A 169 13.59 14.91 -1.38
C GLU A 169 13.22 16.40 -1.50
N THR A 170 12.77 16.83 -2.67
CA THR A 170 12.32 18.22 -2.87
C THR A 170 11.04 18.52 -2.09
N ALA A 171 10.10 17.58 -1.99
CA ALA A 171 8.89 17.73 -1.17
C ALA A 171 9.22 17.84 0.32
N PHE A 172 10.14 17.02 0.83
CA PHE A 172 10.59 17.09 2.23
C PHE A 172 11.34 18.40 2.53
N ARG A 173 12.15 18.90 1.59
CA ARG A 173 12.82 20.20 1.73
C ARG A 173 11.82 21.35 1.79
N ASN A 174 10.82 21.35 0.91
CA ASN A 174 9.77 22.36 0.88
C ASN A 174 8.85 22.33 2.12
N ALA A 175 8.63 21.15 2.71
CA ALA A 175 7.86 21.00 3.95
C ALA A 175 8.64 21.49 5.19
N LYS A 176 9.97 21.42 5.17
CA LYS A 176 10.84 21.97 6.23
C LYS A 176 11.01 23.49 6.13
N GLU A 177 10.79 24.10 4.97
CA GLU A 177 10.77 25.56 4.87
C GLU A 177 9.51 26.11 5.57
N PRO A 178 9.66 27.04 6.53
CA PRO A 178 8.50 27.61 7.22
C PRO A 178 7.61 28.33 6.21
N VAL A 179 6.31 28.00 6.24
CA VAL A 179 5.28 28.69 5.46
C VAL A 179 5.24 30.15 5.91
N LEU A 180 5.98 31.02 5.21
CA LEU A 180 5.96 32.46 5.45
C LEU A 180 4.50 32.95 5.41
N THR A 181 4.07 33.70 6.43
CA THR A 181 2.74 34.32 6.47
C THR A 181 2.54 35.24 5.25
N LYS A 182 1.29 35.46 4.81
CA LYS A 182 0.98 36.35 3.66
C LYS A 182 1.75 37.67 3.73
N ARG A 183 1.79 38.31 4.91
CA ARG A 183 2.54 39.54 5.16
C ARG A 183 4.05 39.42 4.89
N GLN A 184 4.68 38.34 5.33
CA GLN A 184 6.11 38.09 5.10
C GLN A 184 6.40 37.78 3.62
N ARG A 185 5.51 37.04 2.94
CA ARG A 185 5.61 36.79 1.49
C ARG A 185 5.52 38.08 0.67
N ASP A 186 4.59 38.96 1.04
CA ASP A 186 4.39 40.24 0.36
C ASP A 186 5.57 41.18 0.58
N GLN A 187 6.15 41.23 1.79
CA GLN A 187 7.38 41.98 2.05
C GLN A 187 8.58 41.42 1.27
N LYS A 188 8.75 40.09 1.21
CA LYS A 188 9.83 39.44 0.45
C LYS A 188 9.69 39.66 -1.06
N ARG A 189 8.45 39.66 -1.58
CA ARG A 189 8.14 40.05 -2.98
C ARG A 189 8.45 41.51 -3.25
N LEU A 190 8.12 42.43 -2.34
CA LEU A 190 8.45 43.85 -2.45
C LEU A 190 9.97 44.08 -2.43
N GLN A 191 10.70 43.39 -1.55
CA GLN A 191 12.16 43.46 -1.49
C GLN A 191 12.81 42.93 -2.76
N ARG A 192 12.37 41.78 -3.29
CA ARG A 192 12.82 41.27 -4.59
C ARG A 192 12.53 42.23 -5.74
N LYS A 193 11.32 42.82 -5.80
CA LYS A 193 10.98 43.84 -6.80
C LYS A 193 11.84 45.10 -6.71
N ARG A 194 12.29 45.48 -5.50
CA ARG A 194 13.22 46.61 -5.28
C ARG A 194 14.64 46.27 -5.72
N LEU A 195 15.09 45.03 -5.52
CA LEU A 195 16.41 44.56 -5.96
C LEU A 195 16.51 44.45 -7.48
N THR A 196 15.42 44.08 -8.17
CA THR A 196 15.37 44.00 -9.64
C THR A 196 15.09 45.34 -10.33
N ALA A 197 14.66 46.36 -9.57
CA ALA A 197 14.44 47.70 -10.10
C ALA A 197 15.76 48.49 -9.96
N GLY A 198 16.52 48.58 -11.05
CA GLY A 198 17.73 49.39 -11.11
C GLY A 198 17.48 50.86 -10.74
N PRO A 199 18.51 51.58 -10.27
CA PRO A 199 18.41 52.92 -9.66
C PRO A 199 17.69 53.96 -10.52
N ASP A 200 17.70 53.81 -11.85
CA ASP A 200 17.12 54.74 -12.81
C ASP A 200 15.59 54.82 -12.76
N THR A 201 14.92 53.74 -12.34
CA THR A 201 13.44 53.71 -12.26
C THR A 201 12.88 54.49 -11.06
N VAL A 202 13.66 54.61 -9.98
CA VAL A 202 13.26 55.33 -8.76
C VAL A 202 13.39 56.85 -8.95
N VAL A 203 14.41 57.29 -9.70
CA VAL A 203 14.63 58.71 -10.02
C VAL A 203 13.52 59.25 -10.94
N ARG A 204 13.15 58.50 -11.99
CA ARG A 204 12.09 58.90 -12.93
C ARG A 204 10.73 59.13 -12.22
N LYS A 205 10.32 58.22 -11.32
CA LYS A 205 9.08 58.39 -10.54
C LYS A 205 9.11 59.57 -9.57
N ARG A 206 10.30 59.97 -9.09
CA ARG A 206 10.46 61.10 -8.15
C ARG A 206 10.36 62.44 -8.88
N VAL A 207 10.89 62.53 -10.10
CA VAL A 207 10.77 63.71 -10.98
C VAL A 207 9.33 63.87 -11.47
N GLU A 208 8.67 62.78 -11.86
CA GLU A 208 7.29 62.79 -12.35
C GLU A 208 6.27 63.18 -11.25
N ARG A 209 6.53 62.78 -10.00
CA ARG A 209 5.73 63.22 -8.84
C ARG A 209 5.94 64.68 -8.45
N ARG A 210 7.12 65.26 -8.71
CA ARG A 210 7.36 66.70 -8.49
C ARG A 210 6.65 67.54 -9.55
N LYS A 211 6.73 67.15 -10.83
CA LYS A 211 6.03 67.84 -11.92
C LYS A 211 4.51 67.86 -11.78
N ARG A 212 3.89 66.85 -11.15
CA ARG A 212 2.44 66.82 -10.88
C ARG A 212 1.99 67.67 -9.69
N ARG A 213 2.91 68.21 -8.88
CA ARG A 213 2.60 69.08 -7.74
C ARG A 213 2.79 70.57 -8.04
N GLU A 214 3.34 70.89 -9.21
CA GLU A 214 3.63 72.26 -9.66
C GLU A 214 2.70 72.71 -10.80
N VAL A 215 1.58 72.00 -11.03
CA VAL A 215 0.49 72.38 -11.95
C VAL A 215 -0.81 72.46 -11.16
#